data_AF-A0A8D8YTU9-F1
#
_entry.id   AF-A0A8D8YTU9-F1
#
_cell.length_a   1.000
_cell.length_b   1.000
_cell.length_c   1.000
_cell.angle_alpha   90.00
_cell.angle_beta   90.00
_cell.angle_gamma   90.00
#
_symmetry.space_group_name_H-M   'P 1'
#
loop_
_entity.id
_entity.type
_entity.pdbx_description
1 polymer ?
#
loop_
_entity_poly.entity_id
_entity_poly.type
_entity_poly.pdbx_seq_one_letter_code
_entity_poly.pdbx_strand_id
1 'polypeptide(L)'
;MEKKQFVFGNKVLRKIFGPICGAGEWKRRRHNEEIRTTQYGDHVIVAVIKSRRLKWAGHVIRRSEDSNMKNVWKSEILGSRPVGRPKNRWKDQVLKDLQKLNLTEEDADNRDSWRLKIDEDIN
;
A
#
# COMPACT_ATOMS: atom_id res chain seq x y z
N MET A 1 -20.23 22.72 -0.01
CA MET A 1 -19.04 22.16 -0.70
C MET A 1 -18.60 20.83 -0.06
N GLU A 2 -18.66 20.72 1.26
CA GLU A 2 -18.24 19.55 2.06
C GLU A 2 -18.94 18.22 1.72
N LYS A 3 -20.27 18.23 1.47
CA LYS A 3 -21.01 16.99 1.16
C LYS A 3 -20.47 16.23 -0.07
N LYS A 4 -19.94 16.94 -1.09
CA LYS A 4 -19.37 16.31 -2.29
C LYS A 4 -18.03 15.63 -1.99
N GLN A 5 -17.19 16.22 -1.14
CA GLN A 5 -15.91 15.63 -0.72
C GLN A 5 -16.12 14.34 0.07
N PHE A 6 -17.10 14.31 0.98
CA PHE A 6 -17.44 13.09 1.72
C PHE A 6 -17.98 11.97 0.82
N VAL A 7 -18.80 12.29 -0.19
CA VAL A 7 -19.30 11.29 -1.14
C VAL A 7 -18.17 10.68 -1.96
N PHE A 8 -17.21 11.51 -2.40
CA PHE A 8 -16.03 11.02 -3.11
C PHE A 8 -15.13 10.16 -2.20
N GLY A 9 -14.82 10.65 -0.99
CA GLY A 9 -14.03 9.89 0.00
C GLY A 9 -14.64 8.52 0.28
N ASN A 10 -15.94 8.46 0.55
CA ASN A 10 -16.63 7.18 0.80
C ASN A 10 -16.65 6.23 -0.42
N LYS A 11 -16.50 6.73 -1.65
CA LYS A 11 -16.32 5.87 -2.83
C LYS A 11 -14.91 5.30 -2.91
N VAL A 12 -13.90 6.12 -2.63
CA VAL A 12 -12.49 5.69 -2.60
C VAL A 12 -12.28 4.64 -1.51
N LEU A 13 -12.79 4.88 -0.30
CA LEU A 13 -12.66 3.95 0.82
C LEU A 13 -13.27 2.59 0.51
N ARG A 14 -14.45 2.53 -0.13
CA ARG A 14 -15.05 1.24 -0.55
C ARG A 14 -14.18 0.49 -1.57
N LYS A 15 -13.51 1.19 -2.48
CA LYS A 15 -12.57 0.56 -3.42
C LYS A 15 -11.32 0.06 -2.70
N ILE A 16 -10.82 0.81 -1.72
CA ILE A 16 -9.69 0.39 -0.90
C ILE A 16 -10.09 -0.85 -0.11
N PHE A 17 -11.09 -0.78 0.76
CA PHE A 17 -11.40 -1.86 1.69
C PHE A 17 -12.15 -3.05 1.10
N GLY A 18 -12.79 -2.86 -0.07
CA GLY A 18 -13.53 -3.94 -0.72
C GLY A 18 -14.76 -4.42 0.08
N PRO A 19 -15.39 -5.52 -0.39
CA PRO A 19 -16.51 -6.15 0.29
C PRO A 19 -16.08 -6.85 1.58
N ILE A 20 -17.03 -7.03 2.51
CA ILE A 20 -16.85 -7.84 3.73
C ILE A 20 -17.63 -9.12 3.56
N CYS A 21 -17.04 -10.24 3.96
CA CYS A 21 -17.79 -11.44 4.30
C CYS A 21 -18.09 -11.38 5.81
N GLY A 22 -19.34 -11.09 6.17
CA GLY A 22 -19.80 -11.09 7.55
C GLY A 22 -20.71 -12.29 7.76
N ALA A 23 -20.41 -13.15 8.73
CA ALA A 23 -21.22 -14.33 9.09
C ALA A 23 -21.57 -15.26 7.89
N GLY A 24 -20.68 -15.38 6.91
CA GLY A 24 -20.89 -16.23 5.72
C GLY A 24 -21.59 -15.54 4.55
N GLU A 25 -22.06 -14.29 4.70
CA GLU A 25 -22.68 -13.52 3.62
C GLU A 25 -21.74 -12.43 3.09
N TRP A 26 -21.55 -12.42 1.77
CA TRP A 26 -20.81 -11.38 1.06
C TRP A 26 -21.66 -10.12 0.94
N LYS A 27 -21.39 -9.14 1.80
CA LYS A 27 -21.98 -7.80 1.64
C LYS A 27 -21.24 -7.06 0.54
N ARG A 28 -21.90 -6.88 -0.62
CA ARG A 28 -21.34 -6.12 -1.76
C ARG A 28 -20.97 -4.68 -1.40
N ARG A 29 -21.58 -4.07 -0.38
CA ARG A 29 -21.37 -2.65 -0.02
C ARG A 29 -21.44 -2.41 1.49
N ARG A 30 -20.39 -1.78 2.05
CA ARG A 30 -20.37 -1.28 3.44
C ARG A 30 -21.23 -0.02 3.62
N HIS A 31 -21.87 0.09 4.78
CA HIS A 31 -22.69 1.25 5.15
C HIS A 31 -21.82 2.50 5.39
N ASN A 32 -22.39 3.71 5.27
CA ASN A 32 -21.62 4.95 5.44
C ASN A 32 -21.10 5.12 6.88
N GLU A 33 -21.87 4.70 7.87
CA GLU A 33 -21.43 4.71 9.28
C GLU A 33 -20.32 3.68 9.51
N GLU A 34 -20.41 2.45 9.01
CA GLU A 34 -19.30 1.49 9.10
C GLU A 34 -18.00 2.04 8.49
N ILE A 35 -18.11 2.81 7.40
CA ILE A 35 -16.97 3.49 6.75
C ILE A 35 -16.43 4.66 7.58
N ARG A 36 -17.18 5.19 8.54
CA ARG A 36 -16.81 6.38 9.34
C ARG A 36 -16.52 6.09 10.81
N THR A 37 -17.18 5.10 11.41
CA THR A 37 -17.25 4.92 12.87
C THR A 37 -16.32 3.83 13.37
N THR A 38 -16.15 2.72 12.65
CA THR A 38 -15.63 1.48 13.27
C THR A 38 -14.24 1.03 12.82
N GLN A 39 -13.63 1.64 11.79
CA GLN A 39 -12.36 1.10 11.27
C GLN A 39 -11.45 2.08 10.51
N TYR A 40 -11.74 3.38 10.49
CA TYR A 40 -11.21 4.25 9.44
C TYR A 40 -10.80 5.64 9.92
N GLY A 41 -10.01 5.71 10.98
CA GLY A 41 -9.15 6.89 11.17
C GLY A 41 -8.19 7.03 9.99
N ASP A 42 -7.75 8.26 9.68
CA ASP A 42 -6.75 8.53 8.63
C ASP A 42 -5.53 7.61 8.76
N HIS A 43 -5.19 7.24 10.00
CA HIS A 43 -4.10 6.31 10.33
C HIS A 43 -4.28 4.91 9.72
N VAL A 44 -5.50 4.35 9.72
CA VAL A 44 -5.78 3.01 9.18
C VAL A 44 -5.67 2.99 7.66
N ILE A 45 -6.12 4.05 7.00
CA ILE A 45 -6.04 4.17 5.53
C ILE A 45 -4.58 4.25 5.10
N VAL A 46 -3.78 5.07 5.79
CA VAL A 46 -2.35 5.20 5.53
C VAL A 46 -1.63 3.86 5.73
N ALA A 47 -1.94 3.13 6.82
CA ALA A 47 -1.38 1.80 7.08
C ALA A 47 -1.73 0.80 5.96
N VAL A 48 -2.99 0.74 5.53
CA VAL A 48 -3.41 -0.15 4.42
C VAL A 48 -2.72 0.20 3.09
N ILE A 49 -2.54 1.49 2.80
CA ILE A 49 -1.82 1.91 1.59
C ILE A 49 -0.35 1.49 1.65
N LYS A 50 0.33 1.70 2.80
CA LYS A 50 1.71 1.25 3.02
C LYS A 50 1.85 -0.25 2.86
N SER A 51 1.00 -1.03 3.53
CA SER A 51 1.00 -2.49 3.43
C SER A 51 0.84 -2.98 2.00
N ARG A 52 -0.12 -2.44 1.24
CA ARG A 52 -0.31 -2.80 -0.17
C ARG A 52 0.91 -2.47 -1.02
N ARG A 53 1.52 -1.31 -0.79
CA ARG A 53 2.74 -0.90 -1.48
C ARG A 53 3.89 -1.88 -1.19
N LEU A 54 4.10 -2.26 0.07
CA LEU A 54 5.14 -3.21 0.47
C LEU A 54 4.85 -4.64 -0.05
N LYS A 55 3.60 -5.09 0.00
CA LYS A 55 3.19 -6.38 -0.59
C LYS A 55 3.48 -6.42 -2.09
N TRP A 56 3.20 -5.32 -2.80
CA TRP A 56 3.52 -5.20 -4.23
C TRP A 56 5.02 -5.12 -4.49
N ALA A 57 5.78 -4.38 -3.68
CA ALA A 57 7.23 -4.33 -3.79
C ALA A 57 7.86 -5.71 -3.62
N GLY A 58 7.46 -6.46 -2.59
CA GLY A 58 7.94 -7.83 -2.40
C GLY A 58 7.53 -8.75 -3.55
N HIS A 59 6.37 -8.54 -4.18
CA HIS A 59 6.02 -9.26 -5.41
C HIS A 59 7.01 -8.95 -6.53
N VAL A 60 7.34 -7.68 -6.78
CA VAL A 60 8.29 -7.26 -7.81
C VAL A 60 9.70 -7.82 -7.54
N ILE A 61 10.17 -7.77 -6.30
CA ILE A 61 11.51 -8.25 -5.91
C ILE A 61 11.64 -9.76 -6.15
N ARG A 62 10.60 -10.55 -5.83
CA ARG A 62 10.59 -12.02 -6.03
C ARG A 62 10.40 -12.47 -7.48
N ARG A 63 10.18 -11.56 -8.44
CA ARG A 63 10.06 -11.96 -9.85
C ARG A 63 11.40 -12.51 -10.37
N SER A 64 11.35 -13.21 -11.51
CA SER A 64 12.55 -13.63 -12.22
C SER A 64 13.38 -12.42 -12.65
N GLU A 65 14.68 -12.63 -12.85
CA GLU A 65 15.60 -11.59 -13.35
C GLU A 65 15.22 -11.10 -14.74
N ASP A 66 14.64 -11.96 -15.59
CA ASP A 66 14.15 -11.58 -16.92
C ASP A 66 12.87 -10.72 -16.88
N SER A 67 12.25 -10.53 -15.70
CA SER A 67 11.02 -9.77 -15.57
C SER A 67 11.30 -8.28 -15.72
N ASN A 68 10.68 -7.65 -16.73
CA ASN A 68 10.73 -6.20 -16.93
C ASN A 68 10.43 -5.38 -15.66
N MET A 69 9.51 -5.85 -14.81
CA MET A 69 9.20 -5.18 -13.54
C MET A 69 10.40 -5.16 -12.58
N LYS A 70 11.14 -6.26 -12.49
CA LYS A 70 12.32 -6.37 -11.62
C LYS A 70 13.49 -5.59 -12.21
N ASN A 71 13.64 -5.60 -13.52
CA ASN A 71 14.63 -4.79 -14.22
C ASN A 71 14.39 -3.29 -14.01
N VAL A 72 13.14 -2.81 -14.13
CA VAL A 72 12.79 -1.42 -13.80
C VAL A 72 13.05 -1.11 -12.32
N TRP A 73 12.74 -2.03 -11.42
CA TRP A 73 13.03 -1.87 -9.98
C TRP A 73 14.53 -1.73 -9.69
N LYS A 74 15.36 -2.54 -10.33
CA LYS A 74 16.83 -2.51 -10.19
C LYS A 74 17.46 -1.33 -10.91
N SER A 75 16.83 -0.83 -11.97
CA SER A 75 17.39 0.26 -12.78
C SER A 75 17.58 1.54 -11.97
N GLU A 76 18.74 2.17 -12.15
CA GLU A 76 19.00 3.52 -11.69
C GLU A 76 18.72 4.50 -12.83
N ILE A 77 17.82 5.45 -12.59
CA ILE A 77 17.57 6.52 -13.57
C ILE A 77 18.71 7.53 -13.45
N LEU A 78 19.60 7.49 -14.43
CA LEU A 78 20.71 8.43 -14.59
C LEU A 78 20.19 9.83 -14.96
N GLY A 79 20.79 10.87 -14.39
CA GLY A 79 20.45 12.27 -14.65
C GLY A 79 20.15 13.09 -13.39
N SER A 80 20.40 14.40 -13.46
CA SER A 80 20.15 15.32 -12.35
C SER A 80 18.69 15.75 -12.28
N ARG A 81 18.13 15.90 -11.08
CA ARG A 81 16.73 16.31 -10.89
C ARG A 81 16.61 17.84 -11.05
N PRO A 82 15.50 18.35 -11.60
CA PRO A 82 15.22 19.78 -11.60
C PRO A 82 15.25 20.34 -10.17
N VAL A 83 15.76 21.56 -10.03
CA VAL A 83 15.72 22.29 -8.76
C VAL A 83 14.27 22.63 -8.42
N GLY A 84 13.81 22.24 -7.24
CA GLY A 84 12.42 22.32 -6.81
C GLY A 84 12.00 21.05 -6.06
N ARG A 85 10.71 20.90 -5.73
CA ARG A 85 10.19 19.68 -5.08
C ARG A 85 9.93 18.59 -6.13
N PRO A 86 10.82 17.59 -6.30
CA PRO A 86 10.57 16.51 -7.24
C PRO A 86 9.49 15.60 -6.67
N LYS A 87 8.68 14.98 -7.53
CA LYS A 87 7.76 13.92 -7.07
C LYS A 87 8.58 12.78 -6.47
N ASN A 88 8.16 12.25 -5.31
CA ASN A 88 8.78 11.06 -4.74
C ASN A 88 8.64 9.91 -5.73
N ARG A 89 9.74 9.20 -6.04
CA ARG A 89 9.65 7.97 -6.82
C ARG A 89 8.97 6.91 -5.97
N TRP A 90 8.32 5.97 -6.64
CA TRP A 90 7.70 4.85 -5.95
C TRP A 90 8.75 4.04 -5.16
N LYS A 91 9.92 3.76 -5.74
CA LYS A 91 11.06 3.10 -5.07
C LYS A 91 11.51 3.85 -3.82
N ASP A 92 11.77 5.16 -3.92
CA ASP A 92 12.15 6.01 -2.77
C ASP A 92 11.15 5.87 -1.60
N GLN A 93 9.87 5.77 -1.93
CA GLN A 93 8.81 5.68 -0.94
C GLN A 93 8.67 4.27 -0.35
N VAL A 94 8.93 3.22 -1.13
CA VAL A 94 9.02 1.83 -0.61
C VAL A 94 10.21 1.71 0.33
N LEU A 95 11.39 2.20 -0.06
CA LEU A 95 12.60 2.16 0.77
C LEU A 95 12.39 2.86 2.13
N LYS A 96 11.69 4.00 2.14
CA LYS A 96 11.31 4.70 3.37
C LYS A 96 10.37 3.89 4.26
N ASP A 97 9.45 3.13 3.68
CA ASP A 97 8.56 2.27 4.45
C ASP A 97 9.30 1.05 5.01
N LEU A 98 10.20 0.45 4.22
CA LEU A 98 11.06 -0.65 4.68
C LEU A 98 11.95 -0.22 5.85
N GLN A 99 12.55 0.96 5.75
CA GLN A 99 13.35 1.52 6.82
C GLN A 99 12.56 1.70 8.13
N LYS A 100 11.27 2.07 8.05
CA LYS A 100 10.41 2.19 9.24
C LYS A 100 10.14 0.85 9.92
N LEU A 101 10.17 -0.24 9.16
CA LEU A 101 9.95 -1.60 9.64
C LEU A 101 11.27 -2.33 9.96
N ASN A 102 12.42 -1.65 9.82
CA ASN A 102 13.74 -2.27 9.89
C ASN A 102 13.87 -3.48 8.95
N LEU A 103 13.33 -3.35 7.73
CA LEU A 103 13.40 -4.37 6.69
C LEU A 103 14.31 -3.94 5.56
N THR A 104 14.83 -4.94 4.86
CA THR A 104 15.59 -4.76 3.63
C THR A 104 14.88 -5.42 2.44
N GLU A 105 15.42 -5.25 1.23
CA GLU A 105 14.83 -5.89 0.04
C GLU A 105 15.02 -7.42 0.08
N GLU A 106 16.08 -7.90 0.74
CA GLU A 106 16.41 -9.32 0.89
C GLU A 106 15.38 -10.06 1.77
N ASP A 107 14.78 -9.38 2.75
CA ASP A 107 13.66 -9.92 3.54
C ASP A 107 12.47 -10.33 2.66
N ALA A 108 12.35 -9.76 1.46
CA ALA A 108 11.24 -10.06 0.57
C ALA A 108 11.29 -11.47 -0.03
N ASP A 109 12.43 -12.16 0.00
CA ASP A 109 12.55 -13.51 -0.57
C ASP A 109 11.68 -14.52 0.19
N ASN A 110 11.65 -14.44 1.52
CA ASN A 110 10.74 -15.24 2.32
C ASN A 110 9.35 -14.57 2.35
N ARG A 111 8.42 -15.16 1.59
CA ARG A 111 7.06 -14.63 1.42
C ARG A 111 6.26 -14.58 2.71
N ASP A 112 6.45 -15.55 3.61
CA ASP A 112 5.65 -15.68 4.82
C ASP A 112 6.13 -14.71 5.89
N SER A 113 7.45 -14.61 6.12
CA SER A 113 8.00 -13.59 7.01
C SER A 113 7.71 -12.17 6.51
N TRP A 114 7.79 -11.93 5.21
CA TRP A 114 7.43 -10.65 4.60
C TRP A 114 5.99 -10.26 4.88
N ARG A 115 5.05 -11.21 4.75
CA ARG A 115 3.63 -10.96 5.01
C ARG A 115 3.36 -10.69 6.48
N LEU A 116 3.92 -11.50 7.37
CA LEU A 116 3.73 -11.35 8.82
C LEU A 116 4.21 -9.97 9.28
N LYS A 117 5.45 -9.60 8.97
CA LYS A 117 6.03 -8.30 9.36
C LYS A 117 5.26 -7.10 8.81
N ILE A 118 4.69 -7.20 7.61
CA ILE A 118 3.86 -6.14 7.03
C ILE A 118 2.49 -6.06 7.71
N ASP A 119 1.89 -7.20 8.06
CA ASP A 119 0.57 -7.24 8.67
C ASP A 119 0.61 -6.87 10.16
N GLU A 120 1.76 -7.05 10.83
CA GLU A 120 2.05 -6.54 12.18
C GLU A 120 2.02 -5.00 12.24
N ASP A 121 2.48 -4.27 11.21
CA ASP A 121 2.44 -2.79 11.18
C ASP A 121 1.03 -2.20 10.95
N ILE A 122 0.07 -3.02 10.49
CA ILE A 122 -1.30 -2.56 10.19
C ILE A 122 -2.20 -2.63 11.43
N ASN A 123 -1.91 -3.55 12.35
CA ASN A 123 -2.69 -3.79 13.57
C ASN A 123 -2.20 -2.93 14.73
#